data_AF-A0A1Y2ENV4-F1
#
_entry.id   AF-A0A1Y2ENV4-F1
#
_cell.length_a   1.000
_cell.length_b   1.000
_cell.length_c   1.000
_cell.angle_alpha   90.00
_cell.angle_beta   90.00
_cell.angle_gamma   90.00
#
_symmetry.space_group_name_H-M   'P 1'
#
loop_
_entity.id
_entity.type
_entity.pdbx_description
1 polymer ?
#
loop_
_entity_poly.entity_id
_entity_poly.type
_entity_poly.pdbx_seq_one_letter_code
_entity_poly.pdbx_strand_id
1 'polypeptide(L)'
;MGKKRKKVIKGVVKSVLGVLEMLEEERPEDEPTPAAPKEGTADSDALATTTTDDLSAISVEHQRGVTHTAGLDALKPVASTSTTRTNLASHRILLSCLLLRLLSTTSNLLSSSFQPFLLQSLYHLLAFSSPTSHPLLRTYAQIALSQTAYSTSYASPQNLILSNVDYIINSVSQRLSPARLDPAAPLVLVRMIQVVGREIVPMVQDLVEDVLEALDDWHGYEEVTVGLWAVLDGLIKVMSDEALEAAAEGRALEGERKKEKEGPDPRRDWKAFTEWFATRHDPAPAEEDAVSDEDDPQPKENPRRPFQSSAPPEEEGEGGEGQT
;
A
#
# COMPACT_ATOMS: atom_id res chain seq x y z
N MET A 1 -12.43 -7.88 34.24
CA MET A 1 -12.01 -6.48 34.47
C MET A 1 -13.23 -5.62 34.82
N GLY A 2 -13.19 -4.83 35.90
CA GLY A 2 -14.34 -4.02 36.34
C GLY A 2 -14.70 -2.86 35.39
N LYS A 3 -16.00 -2.52 35.27
CA LYS A 3 -16.52 -1.47 34.38
C LYS A 3 -15.81 -0.12 34.53
N LYS A 4 -15.49 0.29 35.77
CA LYS A 4 -14.75 1.52 36.08
C LYS A 4 -13.35 1.52 35.45
N ARG A 5 -12.61 0.41 35.53
CA ARG A 5 -11.26 0.28 34.96
C ARG A 5 -11.28 0.35 33.44
N LYS A 6 -12.26 -0.31 32.79
CA LYS A 6 -12.44 -0.20 31.33
C LYS A 6 -12.73 1.24 30.90
N LYS A 7 -13.54 1.99 31.66
CA LYS A 7 -13.81 3.40 31.36
C LYS A 7 -12.55 4.27 31.42
N VAL A 8 -11.70 4.07 32.43
CA VAL A 8 -10.42 4.77 32.54
C VAL A 8 -9.52 4.46 31.34
N ILE A 9 -9.38 3.18 30.98
CA ILE A 9 -8.55 2.77 29.83
C ILE A 9 -9.06 3.36 28.52
N LYS A 10 -10.38 3.37 28.29
CA LYS A 10 -10.97 4.04 27.12
C LYS A 10 -10.67 5.54 27.08
N GLY A 11 -10.68 6.20 28.24
CA GLY A 11 -10.25 7.59 28.37
C GLY A 11 -8.80 7.78 27.95
N VAL A 12 -7.91 6.90 28.43
CA VAL A 12 -6.48 6.90 28.04
C VAL A 12 -6.31 6.71 26.54
N VAL A 13 -7.01 5.76 25.91
CA VAL A 13 -6.94 5.55 24.45
C VAL A 13 -7.35 6.81 23.69
N LYS A 14 -8.45 7.46 24.11
CA LYS A 14 -8.91 8.70 23.47
C LYS A 14 -7.88 9.83 23.63
N SER A 15 -7.26 9.97 24.80
CA SER A 15 -6.19 10.94 25.01
C SER A 15 -4.94 10.62 24.18
N VAL A 16 -4.54 9.35 24.09
CA VAL A 16 -3.40 8.93 23.26
C VAL A 16 -3.64 9.25 21.79
N LEU A 17 -4.83 8.92 21.26
CA LEU A 17 -5.18 9.23 19.88
C LEU A 17 -5.24 10.74 19.63
N GLY A 18 -5.81 11.52 20.55
CA GLY A 18 -5.83 12.97 20.42
C GLY A 18 -4.43 13.61 20.44
N VAL A 19 -3.51 13.09 21.25
CA VAL A 19 -2.12 13.58 21.26
C VAL A 19 -1.39 13.17 19.98
N LEU A 20 -1.65 11.98 19.42
CA LEU A 20 -1.07 11.58 18.13
C LEU A 20 -1.54 12.51 17.00
N GLU A 21 -2.83 12.83 16.96
CA GLU A 21 -3.39 13.77 15.98
C GLU A 21 -2.79 15.18 16.12
N MET A 22 -2.65 15.69 17.36
CA MET A 22 -1.97 16.97 17.62
C MET A 22 -0.50 16.97 17.15
N LEU A 23 0.21 15.85 17.32
CA LEU A 23 1.61 15.75 16.91
C LEU A 23 1.77 15.70 15.39
N GLU A 24 0.80 15.15 14.68
CA GLU A 24 0.71 15.13 13.21
C GLU A 24 0.39 16.53 12.67
N GLU A 25 -0.58 17.25 13.28
CA GLU A 25 -0.95 18.63 12.88
C GLU A 25 0.14 19.67 13.17
N GLU A 26 0.88 19.55 14.29
CA GLU A 26 2.00 20.43 14.62
C GLU A 26 3.28 20.10 13.82
N ARG A 27 3.22 19.32 12.73
CA ARG A 27 4.37 19.17 11.85
C ARG A 27 4.66 20.56 11.29
N PRO A 28 5.79 21.20 11.65
CA PRO A 28 6.06 22.54 11.20
C PRO A 28 6.04 22.50 9.67
N GLU A 29 5.19 23.34 9.06
CA GLU A 29 5.44 23.79 7.70
C GLU A 29 6.92 24.14 7.64
N ASP A 30 7.63 23.66 6.62
CA ASP A 30 8.98 24.09 6.35
C ASP A 30 8.97 25.63 6.27
N GLU A 31 9.30 26.29 7.38
CA GLU A 31 9.82 27.65 7.33
C GLU A 31 10.97 27.57 6.31
N PRO A 32 10.95 28.42 5.28
CA PRO A 32 11.72 28.20 4.07
C PRO A 32 13.14 27.86 4.44
N THR A 33 13.65 26.78 3.86
CA THR A 33 15.08 26.48 3.75
C THR A 33 15.81 27.82 3.73
N PRO A 34 16.68 28.15 4.70
CA PRO A 34 17.43 29.39 4.63
C PRO A 34 18.11 29.34 3.28
N ALA A 35 17.72 30.26 2.39
CA ALA A 35 18.05 30.22 0.99
C ALA A 35 19.51 29.77 0.85
N ALA A 36 19.75 28.73 0.04
CA ALA A 36 21.11 28.45 -0.41
C ALA A 36 21.76 29.80 -0.73
N PRO A 37 22.95 30.10 -0.19
CA PRO A 37 23.51 31.43 -0.26
C PRO A 37 23.56 31.80 -1.74
N LYS A 38 22.73 32.78 -2.12
CA LYS A 38 22.78 33.35 -3.46
C LYS A 38 24.20 33.89 -3.61
N GLU A 39 24.95 33.31 -4.54
CA GLU A 39 26.15 33.96 -5.02
C GLU A 39 25.75 35.34 -5.56
N GLY A 40 26.23 36.39 -4.88
CA GLY A 40 25.89 37.80 -5.13
C GLY A 40 24.65 38.22 -4.32
N THR A 41 24.72 39.05 -3.29
CA THR A 41 25.63 40.15 -2.92
C THR A 41 25.85 40.10 -1.41
N ALA A 42 27.08 40.33 -0.97
CA ALA A 42 27.44 40.37 0.45
C ALA A 42 26.74 41.55 1.16
N ASP A 43 25.56 41.31 1.74
CA ASP A 43 25.06 42.13 2.84
C ASP A 43 25.73 41.63 4.12
N SER A 44 26.87 42.24 4.40
CA SER A 44 27.50 42.23 5.71
C SER A 44 26.61 42.99 6.69
N ASP A 45 25.65 42.32 7.32
CA ASP A 45 25.10 42.80 8.59
C ASP A 45 26.07 42.38 9.73
N ALA A 46 27.32 42.81 9.54
CA ALA A 46 28.34 42.85 10.54
C ALA A 46 28.28 44.24 11.15
N LEU A 47 27.86 44.28 12.41
CA LEU A 47 28.28 45.29 13.38
C LEU A 47 28.19 46.73 12.84
N ALA A 48 27.04 47.38 13.02
CA ALA A 48 26.94 48.82 12.90
C ALA A 48 27.88 49.51 13.91
N THR A 49 29.15 49.67 13.55
CA THR A 49 30.02 50.67 14.13
C THR A 49 29.59 52.00 13.54
N THR A 50 28.85 52.79 14.32
CA THR A 50 28.65 54.20 14.05
C THR A 50 30.02 54.86 13.99
N THR A 51 30.50 55.16 12.79
CA THR A 51 31.64 56.05 12.58
C THR A 51 31.18 57.47 12.94
N THR A 52 31.21 57.80 14.23
CA THR A 52 31.24 59.19 14.67
C THR A 52 32.67 59.69 14.48
N ASP A 53 32.88 60.44 13.42
CA ASP A 53 34.01 61.37 13.28
C ASP A 53 33.97 62.34 14.47
N ASP A 54 34.72 62.04 15.53
CA ASP A 54 35.17 62.98 16.57
C ASP A 54 36.25 62.30 17.42
N LEU A 55 37.47 62.23 16.88
CA LEU A 55 38.67 61.66 17.53
C LEU A 55 39.27 62.59 18.60
N SER A 56 38.46 63.25 19.43
CA SER A 56 38.96 64.04 20.55
C SER A 56 37.99 64.14 21.73
N ALA A 57 37.69 63.02 22.41
CA ALA A 57 37.32 62.98 23.85
C ALA A 57 37.03 61.57 24.42
N ILE A 58 37.67 60.49 23.96
CA ILE A 58 37.51 59.19 24.63
C ILE A 58 38.51 59.12 25.79
N SER A 59 38.08 59.54 26.98
CA SER A 59 38.79 59.19 28.22
C SER A 59 38.67 57.68 28.45
N VAL A 60 39.76 56.96 28.22
CA VAL A 60 39.86 55.53 28.50
C VAL A 60 39.93 55.33 30.01
N GLU A 61 38.79 55.10 30.65
CA GLU A 61 38.73 54.67 32.04
C GLU A 61 39.18 53.20 32.14
N HIS A 62 40.39 52.98 32.66
CA HIS A 62 40.88 51.64 32.96
C HIS A 62 40.22 51.13 34.25
N GLN A 63 39.05 50.49 34.13
CA GLN A 63 38.44 49.82 35.26
C GLN A 63 39.17 48.50 35.54
N ARG A 64 39.94 48.45 36.63
CA ARG A 64 40.64 47.24 37.07
C ARG A 64 39.66 46.35 37.85
N GLY A 65 38.99 45.45 37.15
CA GLY A 65 38.07 44.47 37.74
C GLY A 65 37.39 43.61 36.68
N VAL A 66 36.85 42.45 37.08
CA VAL A 66 36.06 41.58 36.20
C VAL A 66 34.79 42.34 35.81
N THR A 67 34.77 42.89 34.60
CA THR A 67 33.54 43.39 33.98
C THR A 67 32.55 42.24 33.96
N HIS A 68 31.39 42.43 34.60
CA HIS A 68 30.30 41.47 34.67
C HIS A 68 30.00 40.97 33.25
N THR A 69 30.49 39.79 32.89
CA THR A 69 30.25 39.20 31.58
C THR A 69 28.74 39.07 31.43
N ALA A 70 28.15 39.68 30.40
CA ALA A 70 26.76 39.42 30.06
C ALA A 70 26.58 37.90 29.99
N GLY A 71 25.65 37.37 30.78
CA GLY A 71 25.45 35.92 30.88
C GLY A 71 25.22 35.33 29.49
N LEU A 72 25.77 34.14 29.24
CA LEU A 72 25.65 33.41 27.97
C LEU A 72 24.19 33.27 27.49
N ASP A 73 23.22 33.33 28.40
CA ASP A 73 21.78 33.33 28.11
C ASP A 73 21.31 34.55 27.30
N ALA A 74 21.95 35.71 27.46
CA ALA A 74 21.60 36.94 26.73
C ALA A 74 22.04 36.90 25.26
N LEU A 75 23.02 36.06 24.91
CA LEU A 75 23.62 36.01 23.58
C LEU A 75 22.88 35.08 22.61
N LYS A 76 21.83 34.36 23.06
CA LYS A 76 21.04 33.36 22.27
C LYS A 76 21.87 32.76 21.12
N PRO A 77 22.98 32.08 21.40
CA PRO A 77 23.88 31.66 20.34
C PRO A 77 23.15 30.68 19.42
N VAL A 78 23.41 30.76 18.12
CA VAL A 78 22.83 29.89 17.09
C VAL A 78 23.05 28.40 17.40
N ALA A 79 24.11 28.08 18.15
CA ALA A 79 24.36 26.73 18.65
C ALA A 79 23.33 26.26 19.72
N SER A 80 22.88 27.16 20.60
CA SER A 80 21.84 26.85 21.60
C SER A 80 20.48 26.64 20.95
N THR A 81 20.11 27.45 19.94
CA THR A 81 18.84 27.29 19.21
C THR A 81 18.81 26.02 18.36
N SER A 82 19.93 25.65 17.73
CA SER A 82 20.06 24.37 17.01
C SER A 82 19.97 23.18 17.97
N THR A 83 20.65 23.25 19.12
CA THR A 83 20.64 22.17 20.13
C THR A 83 19.25 21.97 20.71
N THR A 84 18.52 23.05 21.02
CA THR A 84 17.14 22.95 21.51
C THR A 84 16.21 22.39 20.43
N ARG A 85 16.34 22.81 19.15
CA ARG A 85 15.53 22.26 18.04
C ARG A 85 15.75 20.76 17.87
N THR A 86 17.01 20.29 17.87
CA THR A 86 17.31 18.85 17.78
C THR A 86 16.80 18.06 18.99
N ASN A 87 16.84 18.67 20.18
CA ASN A 87 16.32 18.06 21.40
C ASN A 87 14.80 17.91 21.34
N LEU A 88 14.09 18.94 20.86
CA LEU A 88 12.64 18.91 20.67
C LEU A 88 12.21 17.87 19.63
N ALA A 89 12.89 17.80 18.47
CA ALA A 89 12.61 16.77 17.47
C ALA A 89 12.81 15.35 18.02
N SER A 90 13.91 15.13 18.75
CA SER A 90 14.19 13.85 19.42
C SER A 90 13.11 13.51 20.46
N HIS A 91 12.69 14.49 21.25
CA HIS A 91 11.64 14.33 22.25
C HIS A 91 10.30 13.95 21.60
N ARG A 92 9.93 14.57 20.47
CA ARG A 92 8.71 14.23 19.72
C ARG A 92 8.75 12.79 19.23
N ILE A 93 9.85 12.34 18.64
CA ILE A 93 10.00 10.95 18.17
C ILE A 93 9.84 9.97 19.33
N LEU A 94 10.49 10.21 20.47
CA LEU A 94 10.39 9.36 21.66
C LEU A 94 8.97 9.34 22.23
N LEU A 95 8.31 10.49 22.26
CA LEU A 95 6.93 10.63 22.73
C LEU A 95 5.97 9.85 21.82
N SER A 96 6.10 9.96 20.49
CA SER A 96 5.31 9.15 19.54
C SER A 96 5.55 7.65 19.73
N CYS A 97 6.80 7.22 19.93
CA CYS A 97 7.11 5.82 20.21
C CYS A 97 6.45 5.33 21.52
N LEU A 98 6.43 6.17 22.55
CA LEU A 98 5.77 5.87 23.82
C LEU A 98 4.25 5.79 23.66
N LEU A 99 3.65 6.69 22.88
CA LEU A 99 2.22 6.66 22.56
C LEU A 99 1.82 5.40 21.79
N LEU A 100 2.61 4.98 20.80
CA LEU A 100 2.39 3.72 20.08
C LEU A 100 2.46 2.50 21.00
N ARG A 101 3.40 2.50 21.94
CA ARG A 101 3.50 1.44 22.97
C ARG A 101 2.30 1.46 23.92
N LEU A 102 1.84 2.65 24.35
CA LEU A 102 0.63 2.80 25.16
C LEU A 102 -0.61 2.31 24.41
N LEU A 103 -0.71 2.62 23.12
CA LEU A 103 -1.81 2.17 22.26
C LEU A 103 -1.85 0.64 22.17
N SER A 104 -0.71 0.00 21.94
CA SER A 104 -0.62 -1.47 21.94
C SER A 104 -1.00 -2.09 23.29
N THR A 105 -0.46 -1.56 24.40
CA THR A 105 -0.76 -2.10 25.74
C THR A 105 -2.22 -1.90 26.13
N THR A 106 -2.83 -0.76 25.79
CA THR A 106 -4.25 -0.51 26.01
C THR A 106 -5.14 -1.38 25.13
N SER A 107 -4.73 -1.66 23.89
CA SER A 107 -5.39 -2.62 23.01
C SER A 107 -5.38 -4.03 23.60
N ASN A 108 -4.24 -4.49 24.15
CA ASN A 108 -4.14 -5.77 24.85
C ASN A 108 -5.07 -5.83 26.08
N LEU A 109 -5.07 -4.78 26.91
CA LEU A 109 -5.91 -4.72 28.10
C LEU A 109 -7.42 -4.68 27.82
N LEU A 110 -7.80 -4.09 26.68
CA LEU A 110 -9.20 -3.83 26.32
C LEU A 110 -9.76 -4.90 25.36
N SER A 111 -8.90 -5.56 24.58
CA SER A 111 -9.17 -6.63 23.61
C SER A 111 -10.48 -6.37 22.84
N SER A 112 -11.53 -7.17 23.03
CA SER A 112 -12.83 -6.99 22.34
C SER A 112 -13.48 -5.62 22.49
N SER A 113 -13.19 -4.88 23.57
CA SER A 113 -13.72 -3.53 23.79
C SER A 113 -12.91 -2.40 23.15
N PHE A 114 -11.82 -2.73 22.42
CA PHE A 114 -10.99 -1.80 21.65
C PHE A 114 -11.56 -1.49 20.26
N GLN A 115 -12.46 -2.32 19.73
CA GLN A 115 -13.07 -2.20 18.40
C GLN A 115 -13.48 -0.77 17.98
N PRO A 116 -14.13 0.06 18.81
CA PRO A 116 -14.51 1.43 18.43
C PRO A 116 -13.32 2.35 18.11
N PHE A 117 -12.15 2.05 18.66
CA PHE A 117 -10.91 2.83 18.48
C PHE A 117 -10.01 2.21 17.41
N LEU A 118 -10.29 0.97 16.98
CA LEU A 118 -9.47 0.20 16.06
C LEU A 118 -9.24 0.99 14.77
N LEU A 119 -10.32 1.43 14.13
CA LEU A 119 -10.30 2.12 12.84
C LEU A 119 -9.44 3.39 12.89
N GLN A 120 -9.70 4.28 13.85
CA GLN A 120 -8.91 5.50 14.02
C GLN A 120 -7.44 5.18 14.31
N SER A 121 -7.17 4.19 15.18
CA SER A 121 -5.82 3.79 15.53
C SER A 121 -5.07 3.15 14.36
N LEU A 122 -5.77 2.45 13.47
CA LEU A 122 -5.19 1.72 12.35
C LEU A 122 -4.57 2.67 11.32
N TYR A 123 -5.24 3.79 11.03
CA TYR A 123 -4.68 4.84 10.16
C TYR A 123 -3.31 5.32 10.67
N HIS A 124 -3.24 5.68 11.95
CA HIS A 124 -2.02 6.21 12.56
C HIS A 124 -0.91 5.13 12.60
N LEU A 125 -1.28 3.88 12.93
CA LEU A 125 -0.34 2.75 12.93
C LEU A 125 0.26 2.51 11.54
N LEU A 126 -0.54 2.65 10.47
CA LEU A 126 -0.06 2.53 9.10
C LEU A 126 0.79 3.74 8.68
N ALA A 127 0.36 4.95 9.03
CA ALA A 127 1.07 6.19 8.74
C ALA A 127 2.48 6.18 9.34
N PHE A 128 2.62 5.85 10.62
CA PHE A 128 3.91 5.76 11.30
C PHE A 128 4.76 4.56 10.87
N SER A 129 4.16 3.57 10.21
CA SER A 129 4.86 2.40 9.66
C SER A 129 5.40 2.65 8.24
N SER A 130 5.07 3.78 7.61
CA SER A 130 5.51 4.20 6.27
C SER A 130 7.03 4.21 6.08
N PRO A 131 7.59 3.84 4.90
CA PRO A 131 9.02 3.89 4.54
C PRO A 131 9.72 5.24 4.77
N THR A 132 9.00 6.35 4.80
CA THR A 132 9.58 7.69 5.01
C THR A 132 9.74 8.06 6.49
N SER A 133 9.06 7.35 7.40
CA SER A 133 9.14 7.62 8.84
C SER A 133 10.49 7.22 9.46
N HIS A 134 10.85 7.89 10.57
CA HIS A 134 12.07 7.60 11.33
C HIS A 134 12.18 6.10 11.70
N PRO A 135 13.35 5.45 11.56
CA PRO A 135 13.50 3.99 11.74
C PRO A 135 12.99 3.44 13.07
N LEU A 136 13.20 4.20 14.16
CA LEU A 136 12.67 3.82 15.48
C LEU A 136 11.14 3.83 15.48
N LEU A 137 10.52 4.87 14.94
CA LEU A 137 9.07 5.03 14.92
C LEU A 137 8.40 3.94 14.09
N ARG A 138 8.99 3.63 12.91
CA ARG A 138 8.60 2.49 12.08
C ARG A 138 8.58 1.19 12.87
N THR A 139 9.66 0.90 13.60
CA THR A 139 9.82 -0.35 14.35
C THR A 139 8.74 -0.47 15.43
N TYR A 140 8.51 0.61 16.20
CA TYR A 140 7.46 0.64 17.21
C TYR A 140 6.05 0.54 16.60
N ALA A 141 5.80 1.17 15.46
CA ALA A 141 4.52 1.08 14.76
C ALA A 141 4.24 -0.34 14.26
N GLN A 142 5.25 -1.02 13.69
CA GLN A 142 5.13 -2.42 13.25
C GLN A 142 4.85 -3.37 14.42
N ILE A 143 5.57 -3.21 15.53
CA ILE A 143 5.34 -3.98 16.76
C ILE A 143 3.93 -3.70 17.30
N ALA A 144 3.53 -2.43 17.37
CA ALA A 144 2.21 -2.05 17.86
C ALA A 144 1.07 -2.59 16.96
N LEU A 145 1.25 -2.59 15.64
CA LEU A 145 0.31 -3.16 14.68
C LEU A 145 0.16 -4.67 14.88
N SER A 146 1.27 -5.41 15.02
CA SER A 146 1.22 -6.86 15.27
C SER A 146 0.57 -7.22 16.61
N GLN A 147 0.86 -6.46 17.66
CA GLN A 147 0.27 -6.65 18.97
C GLN A 147 -1.22 -6.30 18.98
N THR A 148 -1.61 -5.26 18.23
CA THR A 148 -3.02 -4.85 18.07
C THR A 148 -3.81 -5.87 17.28
N ALA A 149 -3.24 -6.45 16.21
CA ALA A 149 -3.86 -7.55 15.48
C ALA A 149 -4.13 -8.75 16.40
N TYR A 150 -3.13 -9.12 17.21
CA TYR A 150 -3.27 -10.22 18.17
C TYR A 150 -4.31 -9.95 19.27
N SER A 151 -4.31 -8.75 19.87
CA SER A 151 -5.27 -8.39 20.94
C SER A 151 -6.72 -8.30 20.44
N THR A 152 -6.92 -8.00 19.17
CA THR A 152 -8.24 -7.85 18.53
C THR A 152 -8.70 -9.12 17.81
N SER A 153 -7.98 -10.23 18.00
CA SER A 153 -8.33 -11.58 17.49
C SER A 153 -8.19 -11.76 15.98
N TYR A 154 -7.29 -11.02 15.33
CA TYR A 154 -6.88 -11.30 13.95
C TYR A 154 -5.66 -12.22 13.90
N ALA A 155 -5.61 -13.09 12.89
CA ALA A 155 -4.53 -14.06 12.73
C ALA A 155 -3.19 -13.41 12.36
N SER A 156 -3.23 -12.31 11.60
CA SER A 156 -2.05 -11.59 11.14
C SER A 156 -2.34 -10.10 10.95
N PRO A 157 -1.32 -9.23 10.92
CA PRO A 157 -1.47 -7.82 10.56
C PRO A 157 -2.10 -7.62 9.18
N GLN A 158 -1.78 -8.51 8.23
CA GLN A 158 -2.37 -8.54 6.90
C GLN A 158 -3.88 -8.75 6.94
N ASN A 159 -4.36 -9.75 7.71
CA ASN A 159 -5.79 -10.02 7.84
C ASN A 159 -6.53 -8.87 8.56
N LEU A 160 -5.90 -8.24 9.55
CA LEU A 160 -6.44 -7.04 10.20
C LEU A 160 -6.70 -5.92 9.17
N ILE A 161 -5.74 -5.67 8.28
CA ILE A 161 -5.85 -4.63 7.25
C ILE A 161 -6.93 -5.01 6.23
N LEU A 162 -6.90 -6.23 5.69
CA LEU A 162 -7.86 -6.71 4.70
C LEU A 162 -9.31 -6.61 5.19
N SER A 163 -9.57 -7.00 6.44
CA SER A 163 -10.92 -6.93 7.01
C SER A 163 -11.44 -5.50 7.22
N ASN A 164 -10.57 -4.49 7.18
CA ASN A 164 -10.91 -3.07 7.41
C ASN A 164 -10.48 -2.19 6.22
N VAL A 165 -10.26 -2.78 5.05
CA VAL A 165 -9.68 -2.11 3.88
C VAL A 165 -10.57 -0.98 3.35
N ASP A 166 -11.88 -1.19 3.27
CA ASP A 166 -12.85 -0.18 2.78
C ASP A 166 -12.79 1.10 3.62
N TYR A 167 -12.62 0.95 4.94
CA TYR A 167 -12.45 2.09 5.83
C TYR A 167 -11.14 2.82 5.55
N ILE A 168 -10.03 2.09 5.39
CA ILE A 168 -8.73 2.68 5.13
C ILE A 168 -8.76 3.44 3.80
N ILE A 169 -9.28 2.82 2.73
CA ILE A 169 -9.39 3.44 1.40
C ILE A 169 -10.23 4.72 1.47
N ASN A 170 -11.41 4.68 2.08
CA ASN A 170 -12.26 5.86 2.25
C ASN A 170 -11.57 6.95 3.09
N SER A 171 -10.87 6.56 4.15
CA SER A 171 -10.13 7.52 4.99
C SER A 171 -8.97 8.19 4.26
N VAL A 172 -8.33 7.47 3.33
CA VAL A 172 -7.24 7.99 2.51
C VAL A 172 -7.78 8.86 1.38
N SER A 173 -8.80 8.42 0.65
CA SER A 173 -9.43 9.21 -0.43
C SER A 173 -9.91 10.58 0.09
N GLN A 174 -10.53 10.62 1.28
CA GLN A 174 -10.91 11.88 1.94
C GLN A 174 -9.73 12.80 2.29
N ARG A 175 -8.55 12.23 2.52
CA ARG A 175 -7.32 12.94 2.86
C ARG A 175 -6.41 13.23 1.65
N LEU A 176 -6.73 12.67 0.49
CA LEU A 176 -6.17 13.02 -0.81
C LEU A 176 -7.02 14.10 -1.50
N SER A 177 -8.28 14.24 -1.10
CA SER A 177 -9.19 15.27 -1.60
C SER A 177 -8.64 16.69 -1.35
N PRO A 178 -8.89 17.65 -2.27
CA PRO A 178 -8.34 19.01 -2.17
C PRO A 178 -8.67 19.76 -0.88
N ALA A 179 -9.76 19.38 -0.21
CA ALA A 179 -10.22 20.00 1.03
C ALA A 179 -9.37 19.66 2.27
N ARG A 180 -8.61 18.56 2.25
CA ARG A 180 -7.96 18.03 3.45
C ARG A 180 -6.69 17.23 3.14
N LEU A 181 -5.85 17.78 2.27
CA LEU A 181 -4.61 17.14 1.84
C LEU A 181 -3.69 16.82 3.03
N ASP A 182 -3.42 15.54 3.24
CA ASP A 182 -2.51 15.03 4.27
C ASP A 182 -1.32 14.32 3.59
N PRO A 183 -0.06 14.75 3.80
CA PRO A 183 1.11 14.09 3.23
C PRO A 183 1.31 12.65 3.73
N ALA A 184 0.68 12.26 4.85
CA ALA A 184 0.70 10.89 5.34
C ALA A 184 -0.27 9.95 4.59
N ALA A 185 -1.29 10.49 3.92
CA ALA A 185 -2.31 9.69 3.23
C ALA A 185 -1.74 8.77 2.13
N PRO A 186 -0.91 9.24 1.17
CA PRO A 186 -0.32 8.34 0.17
C PRO A 186 0.63 7.31 0.81
N LEU A 187 1.32 7.70 1.87
CA LEU A 187 2.25 6.82 2.59
C LEU A 187 1.54 5.65 3.30
N VAL A 188 0.31 5.86 3.77
CA VAL A 188 -0.55 4.81 4.31
C VAL A 188 -0.86 3.76 3.23
N LEU A 189 -1.16 4.19 1.99
CA LEU A 189 -1.40 3.27 0.87
C LEU A 189 -0.18 2.46 0.52
N VAL A 190 0.99 3.10 0.41
CA VAL A 190 2.26 2.39 0.18
C VAL A 190 2.44 1.30 1.23
N ARG A 191 2.20 1.63 2.50
CA ARG A 191 2.37 0.66 3.58
C ARG A 191 1.34 -0.46 3.53
N MET A 192 0.09 -0.13 3.18
CA MET A 192 -0.99 -1.10 2.99
C MET A 192 -0.63 -2.09 1.87
N ILE A 193 -0.18 -1.58 0.73
CA ILE A 193 0.23 -2.39 -0.44
C ILE A 193 1.38 -3.33 -0.05
N GLN A 194 2.38 -2.83 0.69
CA GLN A 194 3.52 -3.63 1.14
C GLN A 194 3.17 -4.73 2.16
N VAL A 195 2.18 -4.51 3.03
CA VAL A 195 1.81 -5.50 4.06
C VAL A 195 0.84 -6.54 3.52
N VAL A 196 -0.05 -6.15 2.60
CA VAL A 196 -1.09 -7.04 2.05
C VAL A 196 -0.62 -7.77 0.79
N GLY A 197 0.16 -7.11 -0.08
CA GLY A 197 0.60 -7.68 -1.35
C GLY A 197 -0.55 -7.85 -2.34
N ARG A 198 -0.57 -8.97 -3.08
CA ARG A 198 -1.49 -9.24 -4.20
C ARG A 198 -2.97 -8.96 -3.92
N GLU A 199 -3.45 -9.34 -2.75
CA GLU A 199 -4.89 -9.24 -2.43
C GLU A 199 -5.41 -7.80 -2.44
N ILE A 200 -4.52 -6.80 -2.33
CA ILE A 200 -4.89 -5.38 -2.26
C ILE A 200 -5.17 -4.74 -3.63
N VAL A 201 -4.62 -5.32 -4.72
CA VAL A 201 -4.60 -4.73 -6.06
C VAL A 201 -6.00 -4.36 -6.57
N PRO A 202 -7.01 -5.26 -6.56
CA PRO A 202 -8.33 -4.93 -7.08
C PRO A 202 -9.04 -3.85 -6.26
N MET A 203 -8.72 -3.73 -4.96
CA MET A 203 -9.35 -2.74 -4.08
C MET A 203 -8.73 -1.35 -4.22
N VAL A 204 -7.43 -1.28 -4.54
CA VAL A 204 -6.73 0.00 -4.73
C VAL A 204 -6.90 0.53 -6.15
N GLN A 205 -7.33 -0.29 -7.12
CA GLN A 205 -7.51 0.13 -8.50
C GLN A 205 -8.38 1.38 -8.64
N ASP A 206 -9.51 1.44 -7.92
CA ASP A 206 -10.43 2.59 -7.93
C ASP A 206 -9.77 3.85 -7.34
N LEU A 207 -8.81 3.69 -6.44
CA LEU A 207 -8.07 4.79 -5.82
C LEU A 207 -6.92 5.31 -6.71
N VAL A 208 -6.54 4.57 -7.76
CA VAL A 208 -5.47 5.03 -8.67
C VAL A 208 -5.88 6.29 -9.42
N GLU A 209 -7.16 6.41 -9.79
CA GLU A 209 -7.71 7.61 -10.43
C GLU A 209 -7.59 8.82 -9.48
N ASP A 210 -8.03 8.68 -8.23
CA ASP A 210 -7.87 9.70 -7.18
C ASP A 210 -6.39 10.09 -6.96
N VAL A 211 -5.47 9.12 -7.01
CA VAL A 211 -4.02 9.36 -6.85
C VAL A 211 -3.45 10.13 -8.04
N LEU A 212 -3.90 9.85 -9.26
CA LEU A 212 -3.48 10.59 -10.46
C LEU A 212 -4.06 12.00 -10.48
N GLU A 213 -5.32 12.18 -10.11
CA GLU A 213 -5.94 13.50 -9.96
C GLU A 213 -5.20 14.33 -8.90
N ALA A 214 -4.89 13.73 -7.75
CA ALA A 214 -4.10 14.38 -6.71
C ALA A 214 -2.67 14.74 -7.20
N LEU A 215 -2.08 13.95 -8.09
CA LEU A 215 -0.77 14.25 -8.66
C LEU A 215 -0.83 15.48 -9.58
N ASP A 216 -1.89 15.57 -10.40
CA ASP A 216 -2.13 16.70 -11.31
C ASP A 216 -2.45 17.98 -10.53
N ASP A 217 -3.25 17.89 -9.47
CA ASP A 217 -3.61 19.05 -8.63
C ASP A 217 -2.43 19.56 -7.79
N TRP A 218 -1.59 18.66 -7.28
CA TRP A 218 -0.56 18.97 -6.27
C TRP A 218 0.88 18.82 -6.77
N HIS A 219 1.10 18.84 -8.09
CA HIS A 219 2.44 18.71 -8.71
C HIS A 219 3.49 19.74 -8.21
N GLY A 220 3.06 20.84 -7.59
CA GLY A 220 3.94 21.84 -6.97
C GLY A 220 4.52 21.45 -5.60
N TYR A 221 4.03 20.38 -4.97
CA TYR A 221 4.44 19.94 -3.63
C TYR A 221 5.29 18.66 -3.72
N GLU A 222 6.61 18.81 -3.59
CA GLU A 222 7.56 17.70 -3.75
C GLU A 222 7.30 16.55 -2.75
N GLU A 223 6.98 16.86 -1.49
CA GLU A 223 6.75 15.82 -0.48
C GLU A 223 5.54 14.93 -0.82
N VAL A 224 4.44 15.55 -1.27
CA VAL A 224 3.19 14.84 -1.58
C VAL A 224 3.35 14.04 -2.87
N THR A 225 3.96 14.65 -3.89
CA THR A 225 4.19 13.99 -5.19
C THR A 225 5.11 12.78 -5.08
N VAL A 226 6.17 12.85 -4.26
CA VAL A 226 7.03 11.67 -3.96
C VAL A 226 6.21 10.56 -3.31
N GLY A 227 5.32 10.92 -2.37
CA GLY A 227 4.38 9.97 -1.75
C GLY A 227 3.47 9.30 -2.78
N LEU A 228 2.83 10.09 -3.66
CA LEU A 228 1.92 9.59 -4.70
C LEU A 228 2.64 8.69 -5.71
N TRP A 229 3.83 9.08 -6.16
CA TRP A 229 4.67 8.25 -7.03
C TRP A 229 5.06 6.93 -6.37
N ALA A 230 5.35 6.93 -5.07
CA ALA A 230 5.66 5.71 -4.34
C ALA A 230 4.46 4.74 -4.27
N VAL A 231 3.21 5.26 -4.31
CA VAL A 231 2.00 4.41 -4.40
C VAL A 231 1.97 3.69 -5.74
N LEU A 232 2.16 4.42 -6.84
CA LEU A 232 2.17 3.85 -8.19
C LEU A 232 3.30 2.82 -8.37
N ASP A 233 4.51 3.16 -7.92
CA ASP A 233 5.67 2.24 -7.95
C ASP A 233 5.41 0.98 -7.09
N GLY A 234 4.82 1.14 -5.91
CA GLY A 234 4.44 0.03 -5.04
C GLY A 234 3.40 -0.89 -5.71
N LEU A 235 2.40 -0.31 -6.36
CA LEU A 235 1.35 -1.07 -7.05
C LEU A 235 1.92 -1.86 -8.25
N ILE A 236 2.73 -1.20 -9.09
CA ILE A 236 3.38 -1.84 -10.24
C ILE A 236 4.26 -3.01 -9.80
N LYS A 237 5.00 -2.87 -8.69
CA LYS A 237 5.82 -3.97 -8.14
C LYS A 237 4.97 -5.18 -7.79
N VAL A 238 3.88 -4.99 -7.06
CA VAL A 238 2.97 -6.09 -6.68
C VAL A 238 2.35 -6.75 -7.92
N MET A 239 1.93 -5.98 -8.91
CA MET A 239 1.39 -6.52 -10.17
C MET A 239 2.45 -7.27 -10.98
N SER A 240 3.69 -6.79 -10.97
CA SER A 240 4.80 -7.45 -11.68
C SER A 240 5.21 -8.77 -11.02
N ASP A 241 5.17 -8.83 -9.69
CA ASP A 241 5.41 -10.05 -8.93
C ASP A 241 4.30 -11.07 -9.21
N GLU A 242 3.03 -10.63 -9.27
CA GLU A 242 1.89 -11.46 -9.65
C GLU A 242 2.04 -12.03 -11.08
N ALA A 243 2.42 -11.19 -12.06
CA ALA A 243 2.65 -11.64 -13.42
C ALA A 243 3.81 -12.66 -13.52
N LEU A 244 4.86 -12.49 -12.71
CA LEU A 244 5.98 -13.41 -12.66
C LEU A 244 5.60 -14.76 -12.03
N GLU A 245 4.84 -14.73 -10.93
CA GLU A 245 4.29 -15.93 -10.28
C GLU A 245 3.37 -16.69 -11.25
N ALA A 246 2.42 -16.01 -11.89
CA ALA A 246 1.52 -16.61 -12.87
C ALA A 246 2.29 -17.22 -14.07
N ALA A 247 3.35 -16.56 -14.53
CA ALA A 247 4.22 -17.09 -15.59
C ALA A 247 5.08 -18.27 -15.14
N ALA A 248 5.40 -18.40 -13.85
CA ALA A 248 6.10 -19.54 -13.28
C ALA A 248 5.17 -20.74 -13.12
N GLU A 249 3.95 -20.53 -12.63
CA GLU A 249 2.91 -21.55 -12.52
C GLU A 249 2.51 -22.09 -13.90
N GLY A 250 2.31 -21.21 -14.89
CA GLY A 250 2.04 -21.61 -16.27
C GLY A 250 3.15 -22.47 -16.88
N ARG A 251 4.42 -22.17 -16.58
CA ARG A 251 5.57 -22.97 -17.02
C ARG A 251 5.68 -24.31 -16.29
N ALA A 252 5.31 -24.38 -15.01
CA ALA A 252 5.28 -25.64 -14.26
C ALA A 252 4.21 -26.59 -14.82
N LEU A 253 3.00 -26.08 -15.07
CA LEU A 253 1.91 -26.85 -15.67
C LEU A 253 2.22 -27.29 -17.11
N GLU A 254 2.87 -26.45 -17.91
CA GLU A 254 3.31 -26.83 -19.25
C GLU A 254 4.43 -27.89 -19.22
N GLY A 255 5.30 -27.84 -18.22
CA GLY A 255 6.35 -28.84 -17.97
C GLY A 255 5.78 -30.21 -17.56
N GLU A 256 4.73 -30.23 -16.73
CA GLU A 256 4.03 -31.47 -16.36
C GLU A 256 3.23 -32.04 -17.53
N ARG A 257 2.53 -31.20 -18.31
CA ARG A 257 1.82 -31.65 -19.52
C ARG A 257 2.76 -32.18 -20.62
N LYS A 258 4.02 -31.72 -20.65
CA LYS A 258 5.08 -32.28 -21.51
C LYS A 258 5.68 -33.58 -20.96
N LYS A 259 5.58 -33.87 -19.66
CA LYS A 259 6.00 -35.15 -19.06
C LYS A 259 4.95 -36.26 -19.23
N GLU A 260 3.65 -35.94 -19.15
CA GLU A 260 2.58 -36.91 -19.42
C GLU A 260 2.51 -37.35 -20.88
N LYS A 261 2.92 -36.48 -21.81
CA LYS A 261 3.18 -36.86 -23.19
C LYS A 261 4.60 -37.40 -23.30
N GLU A 262 4.85 -38.59 -22.75
CA GLU A 262 5.99 -39.38 -23.23
C GLU A 262 5.91 -39.40 -24.76
N GLY A 263 6.96 -38.93 -25.43
CA GLY A 263 6.99 -38.86 -26.88
C GLY A 263 6.69 -40.25 -27.48
N PRO A 264 6.14 -40.32 -28.71
CA PRO A 264 5.81 -41.61 -29.33
C PRO A 264 7.06 -42.49 -29.32
N ASP A 265 6.99 -43.65 -28.65
CA ASP A 265 8.09 -44.62 -28.66
C ASP A 265 7.98 -45.41 -29.96
N PRO A 266 8.87 -45.17 -30.94
CA PRO A 266 8.76 -45.77 -32.26
C PRO A 266 8.80 -47.30 -32.21
N ARG A 267 9.38 -47.91 -31.16
CA ARG A 267 9.42 -49.37 -31.02
C ARG A 267 8.09 -49.94 -30.55
N ARG A 268 7.40 -49.25 -29.65
CA ARG A 268 6.07 -49.66 -29.15
C ARG A 268 5.01 -49.42 -30.22
N ASP A 269 5.09 -48.27 -30.88
CA ASP A 269 4.17 -47.90 -31.97
C ASP A 269 4.31 -48.84 -33.17
N TRP A 270 5.54 -49.26 -33.50
CA TRP A 270 5.77 -50.25 -34.55
C TRP A 270 5.20 -51.63 -34.22
N LYS A 271 5.28 -52.08 -32.96
CA LYS A 271 4.68 -53.35 -32.53
C LYS A 271 3.15 -53.31 -32.64
N ALA A 272 2.53 -52.25 -32.12
CA ALA A 272 1.09 -52.04 -32.24
C ALA A 272 0.64 -52.00 -33.71
N PHE A 273 1.43 -51.36 -34.57
CA PHE A 273 1.19 -51.37 -36.01
C PHE A 273 1.29 -52.78 -36.63
N THR A 274 2.29 -53.58 -36.26
CA THR A 274 2.41 -54.95 -36.79
C THR A 274 1.29 -55.87 -36.34
N GLU A 275 0.81 -55.71 -35.11
CA GLU A 275 -0.33 -56.47 -34.57
C GLU A 275 -1.63 -56.09 -35.28
N TRP A 276 -1.86 -54.79 -35.49
CA TRP A 276 -2.97 -54.30 -36.32
C TRP A 276 -2.86 -54.79 -37.77
N PHE A 277 -1.66 -54.76 -38.37
CA PHE A 277 -1.46 -55.18 -39.76
C PHE A 277 -1.75 -56.67 -39.97
N ALA A 278 -1.51 -57.50 -38.94
CA ALA A 278 -1.83 -58.91 -38.96
C ALA A 278 -3.34 -59.18 -38.84
N THR A 279 -4.07 -58.39 -38.04
CA THR A 279 -5.49 -58.59 -37.74
C THR A 279 -6.44 -57.86 -38.70
N ARG A 280 -5.94 -56.99 -39.58
CA ARG A 280 -6.75 -56.16 -40.51
C ARG A 280 -7.61 -56.93 -41.53
N HIS A 281 -7.45 -58.24 -41.65
CA HIS A 281 -8.22 -59.08 -42.58
C HIS A 281 -9.11 -60.10 -41.88
N ASP A 282 -9.14 -60.11 -40.54
CA ASP A 282 -10.14 -60.87 -39.81
C ASP A 282 -11.44 -60.06 -39.74
N PRO A 283 -12.59 -60.61 -40.15
CA PRO A 283 -13.86 -60.00 -39.84
C PRO A 283 -14.04 -60.04 -38.32
N ALA A 284 -14.21 -58.87 -37.71
CA ALA A 284 -14.33 -58.73 -36.27
C ALA A 284 -15.33 -59.75 -35.70
N PRO A 285 -14.97 -60.49 -34.62
CA PRO A 285 -15.96 -61.30 -33.92
C PRO A 285 -17.07 -60.37 -33.43
N ALA A 286 -18.32 -60.79 -33.63
CA ALA A 286 -19.48 -60.09 -33.12
C ALA A 286 -19.44 -60.16 -31.58
N GLU A 287 -18.85 -59.14 -30.96
CA GLU A 287 -18.89 -58.97 -29.52
C GLU A 287 -20.26 -58.41 -29.14
N GLU A 288 -21.11 -59.33 -28.70
CA GLU A 288 -22.27 -59.10 -27.86
C GLU A 288 -21.80 -58.46 -26.53
N ASP A 289 -21.89 -57.14 -26.43
CA ASP A 289 -22.06 -56.45 -25.15
C ASP A 289 -22.87 -55.18 -25.40
N ALA A 290 -24.16 -55.41 -25.64
CA ALA A 290 -25.19 -54.38 -25.61
C ALA A 290 -25.51 -54.05 -24.14
N VAL A 291 -24.82 -53.07 -23.59
CA VAL A 291 -25.39 -52.24 -22.52
C VAL A 291 -26.17 -51.14 -23.22
N SER A 292 -27.49 -51.23 -23.11
CA SER A 292 -28.47 -50.25 -23.52
C SER A 292 -28.29 -48.95 -22.72
N ASP A 293 -28.08 -47.84 -23.42
CA ASP A 293 -28.74 -46.56 -23.10
C ASP A 293 -29.03 -45.86 -24.44
N GLU A 294 -30.33 -45.64 -24.65
CA GLU A 294 -31.00 -44.75 -25.62
C GLU A 294 -30.38 -43.34 -25.53
N ASP A 295 -30.20 -42.48 -26.52
CA ASP A 295 -30.67 -42.30 -27.89
C ASP A 295 -29.64 -41.34 -28.54
N ASP A 296 -28.94 -41.75 -29.60
CA ASP A 296 -28.40 -40.81 -30.61
C ASP A 296 -28.07 -41.55 -31.91
N PRO A 297 -28.79 -41.34 -33.03
CA PRO A 297 -28.57 -42.08 -34.25
C PRO A 297 -27.36 -41.51 -35.01
N GLN A 298 -26.15 -41.88 -34.60
CA GLN A 298 -24.96 -41.61 -35.41
C GLN A 298 -24.86 -42.65 -36.56
N PRO A 299 -24.81 -42.21 -37.84
CA PRO A 299 -24.72 -43.12 -38.97
C PRO A 299 -23.38 -43.89 -38.96
N LYS A 300 -23.45 -45.22 -38.98
CA LYS A 300 -22.31 -46.17 -38.94
C LYS A 300 -21.43 -46.21 -40.21
N GLU A 301 -21.53 -45.22 -41.10
CA GLU A 301 -20.69 -45.13 -42.30
C GLU A 301 -20.07 -43.76 -42.44
N ASN A 302 -18.75 -43.74 -42.64
CA ASN A 302 -17.98 -42.51 -42.85
C ASN A 302 -18.39 -41.87 -44.19
N PRO A 303 -18.75 -40.58 -44.24
CA PRO A 303 -19.26 -39.94 -45.45
C PRO A 303 -18.21 -39.95 -46.57
N ARG A 304 -18.56 -40.53 -47.72
CA ARG A 304 -17.65 -40.69 -48.87
C ARG A 304 -17.43 -39.40 -49.68
N ARG A 305 -18.03 -38.27 -49.31
CA ARG A 305 -17.82 -36.93 -49.91
C ARG A 305 -18.04 -35.82 -48.88
N PRO A 306 -17.30 -34.70 -48.96
CA PRO A 306 -17.11 -33.82 -47.80
C PRO A 306 -18.27 -32.83 -47.51
N PHE A 307 -19.14 -32.46 -48.46
CA PHE A 307 -20.20 -31.47 -48.21
C PHE A 307 -21.46 -31.78 -49.02
N GLN A 308 -22.58 -32.13 -48.36
CA GLN A 308 -23.92 -31.97 -48.95
C GLN A 308 -24.54 -30.71 -48.36
N SER A 309 -24.93 -29.78 -49.23
CA SER A 309 -25.64 -28.55 -48.89
C SER A 309 -27.11 -28.86 -48.60
N SER A 310 -27.49 -28.90 -47.32
CA SER A 310 -28.89 -28.86 -46.92
C SER A 310 -29.38 -27.42 -46.96
N ALA A 311 -29.83 -26.96 -48.13
CA ALA A 311 -30.69 -25.78 -48.25
C ALA A 311 -32.16 -26.28 -48.20
N PRO A 312 -33.00 -25.79 -47.26
CA PRO A 312 -34.44 -26.02 -47.36
C PRO A 312 -35.05 -25.14 -48.46
N PRO A 313 -36.04 -25.62 -49.22
CA PRO A 313 -36.66 -24.84 -50.30
C PRO A 313 -37.59 -23.75 -49.75
N GLU A 314 -37.49 -22.56 -50.35
CA GLU A 314 -38.44 -21.45 -50.20
C GLU A 314 -39.77 -21.81 -50.87
N GLU A 315 -40.88 -21.73 -50.14
CA GLU A 315 -42.22 -21.60 -50.71
C GLU A 315 -42.73 -20.18 -50.43
N GLU A 316 -42.77 -19.36 -51.47
CA GLU A 316 -43.56 -18.13 -51.57
C GLU A 316 -45.04 -18.49 -51.80
N GLY A 317 -45.98 -17.72 -51.23
CA GLY A 317 -47.28 -17.51 -51.87
C GLY A 317 -48.54 -17.52 -50.98
N GLU A 318 -48.90 -16.32 -50.53
CA GLU A 318 -50.21 -15.66 -50.78
C GLU A 318 -51.52 -16.05 -50.05
N GLY A 319 -52.18 -14.98 -49.55
CA GLY A 319 -53.63 -14.81 -49.35
C GLY A 319 -54.16 -15.33 -48.01
N GLY A 320 -54.88 -14.60 -47.16
CA GLY A 320 -55.79 -13.46 -47.29
C GLY A 320 -56.86 -13.71 -46.19
N GLU A 321 -57.17 -12.77 -45.29
CA GLU A 321 -58.33 -11.85 -45.34
C GLU A 321 -59.07 -11.89 -43.97
N GLY A 322 -59.71 -10.77 -43.60
CA GLY A 322 -60.84 -10.68 -42.66
C GLY A 322 -60.49 -10.68 -41.16
N GLN A 323 -60.34 -9.56 -40.45
CA GLN A 323 -61.32 -8.49 -40.14
C GLN A 323 -62.52 -8.97 -39.29
N THR A 324 -62.45 -8.75 -37.97
CA THR A 324 -63.43 -8.01 -37.14
C THR A 324 -62.80 -7.69 -35.79
#